data_AF-A0A939E3R0-F1
#
_entry.id   AF-A0A939E3R0-F1
#
_cell.length_a   1.000
_cell.length_b   1.000
_cell.length_c   1.000
_cell.angle_alpha   90.00
_cell.angle_beta   90.00
_cell.angle_gamma   90.00
#
_symmetry.space_group_name_H-M   'P 1'
#
loop_
_entity.id
_entity.type
_entity.pdbx_description
1 polymer ?
#
loop_
_entity_poly.entity_id
_entity_poly.type
_entity_poly.pdbx_seq_one_letter_code
_entity_poly.pdbx_strand_id
1 'polypeptide(L)'
;MADWHTVMEWLAWIVQYNPDILAAHAHPLLAAATESAPLNGTGAVLAGLAGSRYLPERPTYSALGLAAGAKDPVQRIAAAETMAALADRNRVDPVLLSCELSSLLEGGNITASRVADTIRQAAEISPVTGLRMLQVLLGLLDQLHDIPTPHPWWKPCGD
;
A
#
# COMPACT_ATOMS: atom_id res chain seq x y z
N MET A 1 -6.17 -1.67 29.94
CA MET A 1 -6.77 -1.98 28.63
C MET A 1 -5.70 -1.68 27.60
N ALA A 2 -5.28 -2.64 26.78
CA ALA A 2 -4.25 -2.40 25.77
C ALA A 2 -4.74 -1.32 24.80
N ASP A 3 -3.86 -0.39 24.43
CA ASP A 3 -4.18 0.58 23.40
C ASP A 3 -4.17 -0.09 22.01
N TRP A 4 -4.75 0.59 21.03
CA TRP A 4 -4.89 0.04 19.69
C TRP A 4 -3.54 -0.23 19.00
N HIS A 5 -2.51 0.54 19.34
CA HIS A 5 -1.16 0.34 18.81
C HIS A 5 -0.58 -1.00 19.29
N THR A 6 -0.65 -1.28 20.59
CA THR A 6 -0.19 -2.53 21.19
C THR A 6 -0.92 -3.75 20.61
N VAL A 7 -2.24 -3.62 20.37
CA VAL A 7 -3.03 -4.69 19.72
C VAL A 7 -2.52 -4.97 18.30
N MET A 8 -2.20 -3.93 17.53
CA MET A 8 -1.66 -4.08 16.17
C MET A 8 -0.25 -4.66 16.16
N GLU A 9 0.60 -4.32 17.13
CA GLU A 9 1.93 -4.92 17.28
C GLU A 9 1.84 -6.42 17.55
N TRP A 10 0.96 -6.83 18.48
CA TRP A 10 0.73 -8.24 18.77
C TRP A 10 0.18 -8.98 17.57
N LEU A 11 -0.80 -8.39 16.87
CA LEU A 11 -1.33 -8.99 15.65
C LEU A 11 -0.22 -9.18 14.62
N ALA A 12 0.55 -8.13 14.33
CA ALA A 12 1.67 -8.19 13.38
C ALA A 12 2.69 -9.27 13.76
N TRP A 13 2.96 -9.46 15.05
CA TRP A 13 3.83 -10.53 15.53
C TRP A 13 3.21 -11.93 15.35
N ILE A 14 1.93 -12.11 15.69
CA ILE A 14 1.23 -13.40 15.55
C ILE A 14 1.19 -13.84 14.09
N VAL A 15 0.89 -12.92 13.17
CA VAL A 15 0.77 -13.20 11.73
C VAL A 15 2.02 -12.81 10.93
N GLN A 16 3.18 -12.71 11.57
CA GLN A 16 4.45 -12.30 10.93
C GLN A 16 4.86 -13.14 9.70
N TYR A 17 4.29 -14.34 9.56
CA TYR A 17 4.51 -15.23 8.43
C TYR A 17 3.44 -15.13 7.33
N ASN A 18 2.45 -14.25 7.46
CA ASN A 18 1.36 -14.07 6.51
C ASN A 18 1.03 -12.56 6.37
N PRO A 19 1.76 -11.81 5.52
CA PRO A 19 1.57 -10.37 5.37
C PRO A 19 0.14 -10.04 4.89
N ASP A 20 -0.46 -10.89 4.09
CA ASP A 20 -1.82 -10.66 3.56
C ASP A 20 -2.92 -10.84 4.62
N ILE A 21 -2.72 -11.71 5.61
CA ILE A 21 -3.63 -11.81 6.76
C ILE A 21 -3.52 -10.53 7.61
N LEU A 22 -2.29 -10.04 7.85
CA LEU A 22 -2.08 -8.78 8.55
C LEU A 22 -2.75 -7.63 7.82
N ALA A 23 -2.54 -7.54 6.51
CA ALA A 23 -3.13 -6.52 5.65
C ALA A 23 -4.65 -6.57 5.69
N ALA A 24 -5.26 -7.75 5.48
CA ALA A 24 -6.70 -7.97 5.53
C ALA A 24 -7.34 -7.47 6.83
N HIS A 25 -6.71 -7.76 7.97
CA HIS A 25 -7.19 -7.28 9.27
C HIS A 25 -6.97 -5.77 9.48
N ALA A 26 -5.93 -5.20 8.88
CA ALA A 26 -5.61 -3.79 8.99
C ALA A 26 -6.34 -2.89 7.97
N HIS A 27 -6.98 -3.45 6.93
CA HIS A 27 -7.69 -2.68 5.90
C HIS A 27 -8.66 -1.64 6.45
N PRO A 28 -9.54 -1.94 7.42
CA PRO A 28 -10.46 -0.94 7.97
C PRO A 28 -9.72 0.24 8.62
N LEU A 29 -8.62 -0.04 9.32
CA LEU A 29 -7.79 0.98 9.96
C LEU A 29 -7.09 1.85 8.92
N LEU A 30 -6.51 1.24 7.89
CA LEU A 30 -5.80 1.94 6.81
C LEU A 30 -6.76 2.72 5.91
N ALA A 31 -7.97 2.20 5.68
CA ALA A 31 -9.02 2.91 4.96
C ALA A 31 -9.46 4.17 5.74
N ALA A 32 -9.72 4.04 7.04
CA ALA A 32 -10.04 5.19 7.89
C ALA A 32 -8.91 6.24 7.89
N ALA A 33 -7.65 5.82 7.73
CA ALA A 33 -6.50 6.73 7.70
C ALA A 33 -6.45 7.64 6.46
N THR A 34 -7.17 7.29 5.38
CA THR A 34 -7.27 8.12 4.17
C THR A 34 -8.12 9.37 4.40
N GLU A 35 -9.11 9.27 5.30
CA GLU A 35 -10.09 10.31 5.61
C GLU A 35 -9.79 11.06 6.91
N SER A 36 -9.22 10.34 7.89
CA SER A 36 -9.02 10.79 9.27
C SER A 36 -7.56 10.65 9.70
N ALA A 37 -7.09 11.60 10.49
CA ALA A 37 -5.75 11.60 11.07
C ALA A 37 -5.77 12.36 12.42
N PRO A 38 -4.97 11.94 13.42
CA PRO A 38 -4.07 10.78 13.43
C PRO A 38 -4.81 9.47 13.79
N LEU A 39 -4.33 8.33 13.27
CA LEU A 39 -4.81 6.99 13.68
C LEU A 39 -3.64 6.16 14.21
N ASN A 40 -3.76 5.72 15.46
CA ASN A 40 -2.75 4.87 16.09
C ASN A 40 -2.72 3.48 15.44
N GLY A 41 -1.61 2.76 15.59
CA GLY A 41 -1.47 1.36 15.13
C GLY A 41 -1.13 1.17 13.64
N THR A 42 -1.32 2.18 12.78
CA THR A 42 -0.96 2.09 11.36
C THR A 42 0.54 1.86 11.16
N GLY A 43 1.39 2.51 11.96
CA GLY A 43 2.84 2.30 11.95
C GLY A 43 3.24 0.87 12.34
N ALA A 44 2.55 0.25 13.29
CA ALA A 44 2.83 -1.14 13.69
C ALA A 44 2.50 -2.14 12.56
N VAL A 45 1.39 -1.90 11.85
CA VAL A 45 1.01 -2.68 10.67
C VAL A 45 2.09 -2.55 9.59
N LEU A 46 2.48 -1.31 9.26
CA LEU A 46 3.48 -1.03 8.23
C LEU A 46 4.84 -1.65 8.56
N ALA A 47 5.28 -1.56 9.82
CA ALA A 47 6.48 -2.23 10.31
C ALA A 47 6.39 -3.77 10.18
N GLY A 48 5.22 -4.35 10.49
CA GLY A 48 4.96 -5.77 10.31
C GLY A 48 5.05 -6.21 8.85
N LEU A 49 4.44 -5.45 7.93
CA LEU A 49 4.51 -5.70 6.49
C LEU A 49 5.95 -5.57 5.97
N ALA A 50 6.68 -4.52 6.38
CA ALA A 50 8.08 -4.32 6.05
C ALA A 50 8.97 -5.47 6.57
N GLY A 51 8.62 -6.06 7.72
CA GLY A 51 9.34 -7.17 8.35
C GLY A 51 9.04 -8.55 7.74
N SER A 52 7.93 -8.69 7.00
CA SER A 52 7.50 -9.97 6.43
C SER A 52 8.60 -10.63 5.59
N ARG A 53 8.62 -11.97 5.55
CA ARG A 53 9.50 -12.79 4.71
C ARG A 53 8.85 -13.35 3.44
N TYR A 54 7.55 -13.16 3.30
CA TYR A 54 6.76 -13.73 2.21
C TYR A 54 6.50 -12.70 1.11
N LEU A 55 6.11 -13.20 -0.06
CA LEU A 55 5.73 -12.36 -1.18
C LEU A 55 4.39 -11.69 -0.86
N PRO A 56 4.30 -10.34 -0.94
CA PRO A 56 3.03 -9.63 -0.82
C PRO A 56 2.06 -10.02 -1.93
N GLU A 57 0.79 -10.24 -1.59
CA GLU A 57 -0.29 -10.39 -2.56
C GLU A 57 -1.21 -9.15 -2.53
N ARG A 58 -2.37 -9.27 -3.19
CA ARG A 58 -3.35 -8.17 -3.37
C ARG A 58 -3.77 -7.50 -2.06
N PRO A 59 -4.03 -8.22 -0.94
CA PRO A 59 -4.35 -7.57 0.33
C PRO A 59 -3.22 -6.66 0.81
N THR A 60 -1.97 -7.11 0.73
CA THR A 60 -0.83 -6.29 1.11
C THR A 60 -0.67 -5.06 0.22
N TYR A 61 -0.80 -5.20 -1.11
CA TYR A 61 -0.67 -4.06 -2.01
C TYR A 61 -1.81 -3.04 -1.86
N SER A 62 -3.05 -3.48 -1.69
CA SER A 62 -4.17 -2.57 -1.41
C SER A 62 -4.01 -1.87 -0.05
N ALA A 63 -3.53 -2.57 0.99
CA ALA A 63 -3.19 -1.96 2.28
C ALA A 63 -2.07 -0.89 2.14
N LEU A 64 -1.03 -1.17 1.36
CA LEU A 64 0.02 -0.20 1.04
C LEU A 64 -0.52 1.00 0.26
N GLY A 65 -1.45 0.77 -0.67
CA GLY A 65 -2.14 1.84 -1.40
C GLY A 65 -2.93 2.77 -0.49
N LEU A 66 -3.72 2.22 0.44
CA LEU A 66 -4.43 2.99 1.46
C LEU A 66 -3.46 3.79 2.36
N ALA A 67 -2.36 3.16 2.79
CA ALA A 67 -1.34 3.83 3.60
C ALA A 67 -0.63 4.97 2.83
N ALA A 68 -0.38 4.80 1.53
CA ALA A 68 0.17 5.84 0.66
C ALA A 68 -0.83 6.99 0.42
N GLY A 69 -2.13 6.70 0.45
CA GLY A 69 -3.20 7.69 0.38
C GLY A 69 -3.55 8.36 1.72
N ALA A 70 -2.90 7.96 2.82
CA ALA A 70 -3.23 8.41 4.17
C ALA A 70 -3.21 9.95 4.29
N LYS A 71 -4.12 10.48 5.11
CA LYS A 71 -4.21 11.93 5.39
C LYS A 71 -2.99 12.42 6.18
N ASP A 72 -2.50 11.61 7.11
CA ASP A 72 -1.32 11.90 7.92
C ASP A 72 -0.02 11.75 7.08
N PRO A 73 0.80 12.80 6.93
CA PRO A 73 2.10 12.70 6.26
C PRO A 73 3.06 11.70 6.92
N VAL A 74 3.02 11.54 8.24
CA VAL A 74 3.92 10.60 8.95
C VAL A 74 3.60 9.17 8.54
N GLN A 75 2.31 8.84 8.40
CA GLN A 75 1.90 7.52 7.90
C GLN A 75 2.29 7.31 6.43
N ARG A 76 2.21 8.35 5.60
CA ARG A 76 2.68 8.26 4.20
C ARG A 76 4.19 8.01 4.13
N ILE A 77 4.99 8.64 4.99
CA ILE A 77 6.43 8.36 5.11
C ILE A 77 6.66 6.89 5.48
N ALA A 78 5.96 6.37 6.50
CA ALA A 78 6.07 4.97 6.88
C ALA A 78 5.63 4.00 5.75
N ALA A 79 4.65 4.39 4.93
CA ALA A 79 4.25 3.63 3.74
C ALA A 79 5.36 3.61 2.69
N ALA A 80 6.00 4.76 2.44
CA ALA A 80 7.15 4.86 1.52
C ALA A 80 8.33 4.00 1.99
N GLU A 81 8.67 4.05 3.28
CA GLU A 81 9.71 3.20 3.89
C GLU A 81 9.38 1.71 3.77
N THR A 82 8.10 1.35 3.95
CA THR A 82 7.64 -0.04 3.79
C THR A 82 7.77 -0.50 2.34
N MET A 83 7.36 0.33 1.37
CA MET A 83 7.54 0.04 -0.06
C MET A 83 9.01 -0.13 -0.41
N ALA A 84 9.89 0.74 0.09
CA ALA A 84 11.33 0.65 -0.12
C ALA A 84 11.93 -0.62 0.50
N ALA A 85 11.56 -0.95 1.74
CA ALA A 85 12.02 -2.16 2.41
C ALA A 85 11.61 -3.45 1.66
N LEU A 86 10.42 -3.47 1.05
CA LEU A 86 9.97 -4.58 0.20
C LEU A 86 10.70 -4.59 -1.15
N ALA A 87 10.92 -3.42 -1.76
CA ALA A 87 11.58 -3.29 -3.05
C ALA A 87 13.07 -3.68 -2.99
N ASP A 88 13.79 -3.24 -1.96
CA ASP A 88 15.20 -3.60 -1.72
C ASP A 88 15.39 -5.10 -1.52
N ARG A 89 14.35 -5.80 -1.03
CA ARG A 89 14.33 -7.27 -0.90
C ARG A 89 13.80 -7.99 -2.13
N ASN A 90 13.58 -7.26 -3.22
CA ASN A 90 13.03 -7.74 -4.49
C ASN A 90 11.65 -8.41 -4.35
N ARG A 91 10.76 -7.83 -3.56
CA ARG A 91 9.43 -8.40 -3.26
C ARG A 91 8.25 -7.56 -3.70
N VAL A 92 8.48 -6.38 -4.26
CA VAL A 92 7.41 -5.61 -4.89
C VAL A 92 7.17 -6.17 -6.28
N ASP A 93 5.95 -6.63 -6.53
CA ASP A 93 5.39 -6.86 -7.85
C ASP A 93 4.80 -5.53 -8.36
N PRO A 94 5.43 -4.88 -9.36
CA PRO A 94 4.98 -3.59 -9.85
C PRO A 94 3.61 -3.65 -10.55
N VAL A 95 3.25 -4.79 -11.14
CA VAL A 95 1.99 -4.98 -11.87
C VAL A 95 0.84 -5.10 -10.89
N LEU A 96 0.98 -5.92 -9.85
CA LEU A 96 -0.05 -6.04 -8.82
C LEU A 96 -0.22 -4.74 -8.02
N LEU A 97 0.88 -4.08 -7.66
CA LEU A 97 0.79 -2.81 -6.95
C LEU A 97 0.13 -1.71 -7.79
N SER A 98 0.46 -1.60 -9.08
CA SER A 98 -0.22 -0.64 -9.97
C SER A 98 -1.71 -0.93 -10.12
N CYS A 99 -2.10 -2.20 -10.26
CA CYS A 99 -3.51 -2.64 -10.29
C CYS A 99 -4.30 -2.20 -9.05
N GLU A 100 -3.75 -2.46 -7.86
CA GLU A 100 -4.43 -2.10 -6.62
C GLU A 100 -4.50 -0.57 -6.45
N LEU A 101 -3.46 0.17 -6.87
CA LEU A 101 -3.49 1.64 -6.88
C LEU A 101 -4.54 2.20 -7.85
N SER A 102 -4.68 1.65 -9.06
CA SER A 102 -5.71 2.07 -10.01
C SER A 102 -7.10 1.84 -9.44
N SER A 103 -7.34 0.64 -8.90
CA SER A 103 -8.62 0.28 -8.29
C SER A 103 -9.01 1.22 -7.14
N LEU A 104 -8.05 1.59 -6.29
CA LEU A 104 -8.29 2.53 -5.18
C LEU A 104 -8.49 3.98 -5.65
N LEU A 105 -7.84 4.39 -6.75
CA LEU A 105 -8.04 5.72 -7.34
C LEU A 105 -9.40 5.84 -8.02
N GLU A 106 -9.82 4.81 -8.75
CA GLU A 106 -11.14 4.72 -9.39
C GLU A 106 -12.27 4.68 -8.34
N GLY A 107 -12.06 3.95 -7.24
CA GLY A 107 -12.99 3.92 -6.10
C GLY A 107 -13.02 5.21 -5.29
N GLY A 108 -12.12 6.17 -5.54
CA GLY A 108 -12.00 7.41 -4.78
C GLY A 108 -11.50 7.24 -3.35
N ASN A 109 -10.95 6.06 -3.01
CA ASN A 109 -10.43 5.75 -1.68
C ASN A 109 -9.14 6.52 -1.36
N ILE A 110 -8.38 6.89 -2.38
CA ILE A 110 -7.11 7.62 -2.25
C ILE A 110 -7.02 8.74 -3.28
N THR A 111 -6.15 9.73 -3.04
CA THR A 111 -5.93 10.85 -3.97
C THR A 111 -4.61 10.68 -4.71
N ALA A 112 -4.62 10.88 -6.04
CA ALA A 112 -3.45 10.74 -6.90
C ALA A 112 -2.23 11.54 -6.41
N SER A 113 -2.42 12.77 -5.93
CA SER A 113 -1.33 13.62 -5.43
C SER A 113 -0.61 13.01 -4.21
N ARG A 114 -1.36 12.47 -3.24
CA ARG A 114 -0.79 11.84 -2.04
C ARG A 114 -0.02 10.57 -2.37
N VAL A 115 -0.57 9.77 -3.29
CA VAL A 115 0.08 8.54 -3.76
C VAL A 115 1.37 8.87 -4.51
N ALA A 116 1.33 9.83 -5.44
CA ALA A 116 2.50 10.28 -6.17
C ALA A 116 3.61 10.80 -5.24
N ASP A 117 3.25 11.59 -4.22
CA ASP A 117 4.19 12.07 -3.20
C ASP A 117 4.81 10.91 -2.39
N THR A 118 4.03 9.89 -2.07
CA THR A 118 4.52 8.71 -1.34
C THR A 118 5.47 7.86 -2.19
N ILE A 119 5.10 7.61 -3.45
CA ILE A 119 5.94 6.86 -4.40
C ILE A 119 7.26 7.60 -4.65
N ARG A 120 7.21 8.93 -4.82
CA ARG A 120 8.41 9.76 -4.94
C ARG A 120 9.32 9.61 -3.72
N GLN A 121 8.77 9.71 -2.51
CA GLN A 121 9.53 9.52 -1.28
C GLN A 121 10.16 8.12 -1.20
N ALA A 122 9.44 7.07 -1.61
CA ALA A 122 9.99 5.72 -1.64
C ALA A 122 11.15 5.62 -2.65
N ALA A 123 10.97 6.20 -3.84
CA ALA A 123 11.97 6.19 -4.91
C ALA A 123 13.28 6.92 -4.52
N GLU A 124 13.19 7.92 -3.63
CA GLU A 124 14.34 8.68 -3.12
C GLU A 124 15.19 7.88 -2.11
N ILE A 125 14.68 6.77 -1.54
CA ILE A 125 15.39 5.97 -0.53
C ILE A 125 16.56 5.17 -1.13
N SER A 126 16.35 4.52 -2.28
CA SER A 126 17.39 3.71 -2.93
C SER A 126 17.19 3.65 -4.45
N PRO A 127 18.25 3.47 -5.27
CA PRO A 127 18.12 3.34 -6.72
C PRO A 127 17.28 2.13 -7.16
N VAL A 128 17.35 1.02 -6.41
CA VAL A 128 16.56 -0.19 -6.68
C VAL A 128 15.07 0.09 -6.44
N THR A 129 14.76 0.76 -5.33
CA THR A 129 13.39 1.20 -5.04
C THR A 129 12.90 2.19 -6.10
N GLY A 130 13.74 3.13 -6.52
CA GLY A 130 13.42 4.07 -7.58
C GLY A 130 13.01 3.40 -8.89
N LEU A 131 13.75 2.37 -9.32
CA LEU A 131 13.39 1.59 -10.51
C LEU A 131 12.05 0.84 -10.33
N ARG A 132 11.83 0.22 -9.17
CA ARG A 132 10.58 -0.50 -8.88
C ARG A 132 9.38 0.44 -8.83
N MET A 133 9.52 1.60 -8.20
CA MET A 133 8.49 2.63 -8.13
C MET A 133 8.18 3.22 -9.51
N LEU A 134 9.20 3.39 -10.37
CA LEU A 134 8.99 3.80 -11.75
C LEU A 134 8.18 2.74 -12.53
N GLN A 135 8.45 1.45 -12.35
CA GLN A 135 7.66 0.38 -12.96
C GLN A 135 6.19 0.40 -12.50
N VAL A 136 5.94 0.66 -11.21
CA VAL A 136 4.58 0.85 -10.67
C VAL A 136 3.89 2.03 -11.33
N LEU A 137 4.58 3.17 -11.46
CA LEU A 137 4.01 4.35 -12.12
C LEU A 137 3.68 4.10 -13.59
N LEU A 138 4.57 3.40 -14.31
CA LEU A 138 4.32 3.03 -15.71
C LEU A 138 3.09 2.13 -15.84
N GLY A 139 2.96 1.10 -14.98
CA GLY A 139 1.78 0.24 -14.97
C GLY A 139 0.50 0.98 -14.60
N LEU A 140 0.57 1.94 -13.68
CA LEU A 140 -0.58 2.75 -13.28
C LEU A 140 -1.04 3.68 -14.42
N LEU A 141 -0.09 4.29 -15.13
CA LEU A 141 -0.41 5.15 -16.28
C LEU A 141 -1.06 4.36 -17.42
N ASP A 142 -0.61 3.13 -17.66
CA ASP A 142 -1.18 2.23 -18.67
C ASP A 142 -2.65 1.91 -18.35
N GLN A 143 -2.92 1.49 -17.11
CA GLN A 143 -4.28 1.15 -16.64
C GLN A 143 -5.23 2.36 -16.67
N LEU A 144 -4.75 3.55 -16.30
CA LEU A 144 -5.55 4.77 -16.34
C LEU A 144 -5.78 5.27 -17.78
N HIS A 145 -4.90 4.95 -18.73
CA HIS A 145 -5.05 5.32 -20.13
C HIS A 145 -6.06 4.41 -20.85
N ASP A 146 -6.08 3.13 -20.50
CA ASP A 146 -6.93 2.10 -21.11
C ASP A 146 -8.38 2.08 -20.56
N ILE A 147 -8.77 2.99 -19.66
CA ILE A 147 -10.14 3.06 -19.12
C ILE A 147 -11.16 3.31 -20.26
N PRO A 148 -11.98 2.33 -20.64
CA PRO A 148 -13.12 2.57 -21.51
C PRO A 148 -14.20 3.24 -20.65
N THR A 149 -14.96 4.18 -21.23
CA THR A 149 -16.16 4.78 -20.62
C THR A 149 -17.01 3.76 -19.87
N PRO A 150 -17.65 4.12 -18.73
CA PRO A 150 -18.21 3.19 -17.77
C PRO A 150 -19.21 2.26 -18.46
N HIS A 151 -18.84 0.98 -18.52
CA HIS A 151 -19.69 -0.05 -19.07
C HIS A 151 -19.69 -1.26 -18.08
N PRO A 152 -20.80 -2.02 -18.02
CA PRO A 152 -21.16 -2.84 -16.85
C PRO A 152 -20.36 -4.14 -16.63
N TRP A 153 -19.39 -4.51 -17.47
CA TRP A 153 -18.61 -5.76 -17.34
C TRP A 153 -17.09 -5.55 -17.17
N TRP A 154 -16.61 -4.36 -16.79
CA TRP A 154 -15.18 -4.16 -16.52
C TRP A 154 -14.67 -5.18 -15.50
N LYS A 155 -13.60 -5.88 -15.89
CA LYS A 155 -12.89 -6.83 -15.04
C LYS A 155 -11.58 -6.18 -14.56
N PRO A 156 -11.27 -6.24 -13.25
CA PRO A 156 -10.00 -5.75 -12.74
C PRO A 156 -8.83 -6.57 -13.27
N CYS A 157 -7.61 -6.04 -13.19
CA CYS A 157 -6.43 -6.69 -13.75
C CYS A 157 -6.22 -8.10 -13.15
N GLY A 158 -6.19 -9.11 -14.01
CA GLY A 158 -5.81 -10.49 -13.71
C GLY A 158 -6.95 -11.44 -13.38
N ASP A 159 -7.48 -12.11 -14.42
CA ASP A 159 -7.96 -13.51 -14.36
C ASP A 159 -6.89 -14.40 -15.00
#